data_AF-A0A819M0P3-F1
#
_entry.id   AF-A0A819M0P3-F1
#
_cell.length_a   1.000
_cell.length_b   1.000
_cell.length_c   1.000
_cell.angle_alpha   90.00
_cell.angle_beta   90.00
_cell.angle_gamma   90.00
#
_symmetry.space_group_name_H-M   'P 1'
#
loop_
_entity.id
_entity.type
_entity.pdbx_description
1 polymer ?
#
loop_
_entity_poly.entity_id
_entity_poly.type
_entity_poly.pdbx_seq_one_letter_code
_entity_poly.pdbx_strand_id
1 'polypeptide(L)' 'MCKKKSKYQQYPRCTEAIGNDFDIHIKLKECSEAKPNTNRCPLCHMNIHDGEKPWREHLMGVDGCVKNPRRLQALKKE' A
#
# COMPACT_ATOMS: atom_id res chain seq x y z
N MET A 1 -16.35 -7.36 -7.14
CA MET A 1 -16.43 -7.27 -5.66
C MET A 1 -15.42 -8.21 -5.02
N CYS A 2 -14.81 -7.84 -3.89
CA CYS A 2 -13.89 -8.72 -3.16
C CYS A 2 -14.67 -9.77 -2.34
N LYS A 3 -14.48 -11.06 -2.65
CA LYS A 3 -15.16 -12.19 -1.97
C LYS A 3 -14.82 -12.30 -0.48
N LYS A 4 -13.65 -11.83 -0.08
CA LYS A 4 -13.15 -11.94 1.31
C LYS A 4 -13.31 -10.65 2.10
N LYS A 5 -14.07 -9.64 1.61
CA LYS A 5 -14.19 -8.32 2.27
C LYS A 5 -14.54 -8.42 3.75
N SER A 6 -15.41 -9.35 4.14
CA SER A 6 -15.80 -9.58 5.54
C SER A 6 -14.68 -10.08 6.47
N LYS A 7 -13.55 -10.54 5.91
CA LYS A 7 -12.38 -11.00 6.65
C LYS A 7 -11.33 -9.91 6.87
N TYR A 8 -11.60 -8.69 6.43
CA TYR A 8 -10.68 -7.57 6.56
C TYR A 8 -11.36 -6.40 7.25
N GLN A 9 -10.60 -5.72 8.10
CA GLN A 9 -11.01 -4.49 8.77
C GLN A 9 -10.01 -3.39 8.48
N GLN A 10 -10.50 -2.16 8.32
CA GLN A 10 -9.63 -1.01 8.14
C GLN A 10 -9.07 -0.55 9.49
N TYR A 11 -7.75 -0.37 9.58
CA TYR A 11 -7.12 0.22 10.77
C TYR A 11 -6.97 1.74 10.61
N PRO A 12 -7.50 2.59 11.51
CA PRO A 12 -7.52 4.05 11.31
C PRO A 12 -6.14 4.71 11.19
N ARG A 13 -5.12 4.20 11.89
CA ARG A 13 -3.77 4.80 11.88
C ARG A 13 -3.11 4.73 10.51
N CYS A 14 -3.29 3.60 9.84
CA CYS A 14 -2.55 3.27 8.64
C CYS A 14 -3.48 3.21 7.41
N THR A 15 -4.78 3.25 7.62
CA THR A 15 -5.87 3.22 6.64
C THR A 15 -5.91 1.98 5.76
N GLU A 16 -5.12 0.94 6.06
CA GLU A 16 -5.07 -0.32 5.32
C GLU A 16 -6.10 -1.35 5.78
N ALA A 17 -6.44 -2.25 4.86
CA ALA A 17 -7.26 -3.41 5.13
C ALA A 17 -6.42 -4.53 5.75
N ILE A 18 -6.63 -4.79 7.03
CA ILE A 18 -5.90 -5.77 7.84
C ILE A 18 -6.78 -7.01 8.03
N GLY A 19 -6.19 -8.20 7.90
CA GLY A 19 -6.89 -9.49 7.96
C GLY A 19 -6.91 -10.08 9.37
N ASN A 20 -6.54 -11.37 9.47
CA ASN A 20 -6.63 -12.15 10.70
C ASN A 20 -5.79 -11.62 11.88
N ASP A 21 -4.71 -10.89 11.60
CA ASP A 21 -3.77 -10.40 12.62
C ASP A 21 -4.12 -8.99 13.14
N PHE A 22 -5.39 -8.59 13.05
CA PHE A 22 -5.84 -7.23 13.40
C PHE A 22 -5.45 -6.81 14.82
N ASP A 23 -5.71 -7.65 15.81
CA ASP A 23 -5.42 -7.34 17.22
C ASP A 23 -3.91 -7.18 17.47
N ILE A 24 -3.10 -8.04 16.84
CA ILE A 24 -1.64 -7.99 16.94
C ILE A 24 -1.13 -6.70 16.27
N HIS A 25 -1.64 -6.38 15.09
CA HIS A 25 -1.28 -5.19 14.33
C HIS A 25 -1.54 -3.90 15.12
N ILE A 26 -2.70 -3.81 15.81
CA ILE A 26 -3.03 -2.67 16.67
C ILE A 26 -2.10 -2.60 17.86
N LYS A 27 -1.89 -3.73 18.54
CA LYS A 27 -1.09 -3.80 19.78
C LYS A 27 0.36 -3.42 19.55
N LEU A 28 0.97 -3.95 18.49
CA LEU A 28 2.39 -3.76 18.18
C LEU A 28 2.67 -2.52 17.34
N LYS A 29 1.64 -1.90 16.75
CA LYS A 29 1.79 -0.66 15.96
C LYS A 29 2.77 -0.83 14.78
N GLU A 30 2.85 -2.02 14.19
CA GLU A 30 3.84 -2.41 13.16
C GLU A 30 3.69 -1.68 11.81
N CYS A 31 2.66 -0.86 11.65
CA CYS A 31 2.45 -0.05 10.46
C CYS A 31 3.03 1.37 10.58
N SER A 32 3.42 1.93 9.43
CA SER A 32 3.60 3.37 9.28
C SER A 32 2.26 4.09 9.29
N GLU A 33 2.23 5.31 9.83
CA GLU A 33 1.05 6.16 9.85
C GLU A 33 0.73 6.72 8.47
N ALA A 34 -0.56 6.78 8.12
CA ALA A 34 -1.04 7.44 6.92
C ALA A 34 -0.93 8.96 7.10
N LYS A 35 -0.31 9.65 6.14
CA LYS A 35 -0.19 11.11 6.21
C LYS A 35 -1.45 11.78 5.63
N PRO A 36 -1.90 12.93 6.18
CA PRO A 36 -2.95 13.72 5.57
C PRO A 36 -2.59 14.10 4.12
N ASN A 37 -3.59 14.16 3.23
CA ASN A 37 -3.41 14.48 1.81
C ASN A 37 -2.39 13.59 1.09
N THR A 38 -2.27 12.34 1.54
CA THR A 38 -1.47 11.32 0.87
C THR A 38 -2.33 10.07 0.65
N ASN A 39 -2.07 9.41 -0.46
CA ASN A 39 -2.49 8.06 -0.72
C ASN A 39 -1.52 7.08 -0.07
N ARG A 40 -1.94 5.82 0.11
CA ARG A 40 -1.08 4.75 0.65
C ARG A 40 -0.99 3.59 -0.32
N CYS A 41 0.21 3.17 -0.66
CA CYS A 41 0.43 2.04 -1.56
C CYS A 41 0.14 0.72 -0.83
N PRO A 42 -0.85 -0.10 -1.25
CA PRO A 42 -1.14 -1.38 -0.60
C PRO A 42 -0.08 -2.46 -0.88
N LEU A 43 0.88 -2.19 -1.77
CA LEU A 43 1.94 -3.14 -2.13
C LEU A 43 3.19 -2.97 -1.28
N CYS A 44 3.62 -1.72 -1.06
CA CYS A 44 4.84 -1.39 -0.32
C CYS A 44 4.61 -0.55 0.93
N HIS A 45 3.34 -0.26 1.26
CA HIS A 45 2.92 0.42 2.49
C HIS A 45 3.41 1.87 2.65
N MET A 46 3.94 2.47 1.57
CA MET A 46 4.45 3.85 1.55
C MET A 46 3.32 4.86 1.30
N ASN A 47 3.48 6.05 1.87
CA ASN A 47 2.66 7.21 1.54
C ASN A 47 3.08 7.79 0.17
N ILE A 48 2.11 8.11 -0.66
CA ILE A 48 2.25 8.68 -2.00
C ILE A 48 1.49 10.02 -1.97
N HIS A 49 2.04 11.07 -2.59
CA HIS A 49 1.28 12.32 -2.72
C HIS A 49 -0.09 12.10 -3.37
N ASP A 50 -1.06 12.94 -3.00
CA ASP A 50 -2.38 12.85 -3.61
C ASP A 50 -2.38 13.18 -5.11
N GLY A 51 -3.32 12.59 -5.86
CA GLY A 51 -3.47 12.75 -7.31
C GLY A 51 -2.87 11.62 -8.15
N GLU A 52 -3.22 11.59 -9.44
CA GLU A 52 -2.87 10.49 -10.36
C GLU A 52 -1.40 10.47 -10.79
N LYS A 53 -0.77 11.64 -10.95
CA LYS A 53 0.63 11.74 -11.40
C LYS A 53 1.59 11.04 -10.41
N PRO A 54 1.52 11.30 -9.08
CA PRO A 54 2.33 10.56 -8.10
C PRO A 54 2.12 9.05 -8.14
N TRP A 55 0.89 8.58 -8.39
CA TRP A 55 0.62 7.15 -8.56
C TRP A 55 1.31 6.57 -9.79
N ARG A 56 1.25 7.27 -10.92
CA ARG A 56 1.92 6.87 -12.16
C ARG A 56 3.43 6.76 -11.98
N GLU A 57 4.04 7.77 -11.38
CA GLU A 57 5.47 7.78 -11.06
C GLU A 57 5.83 6.65 -10.09
N HIS A 58 5.06 6.47 -9.02
CA HIS A 58 5.28 5.39 -8.07
C HIS A 58 5.13 4.01 -8.71
N LEU A 59 4.11 3.75 -9.53
CA LEU A 59 3.85 2.40 -10.03
C LEU A 59 4.72 2.00 -11.22
N MET A 60 5.19 2.97 -12.03
CA MET A 60 5.88 2.72 -13.29
C MET A 60 7.26 3.37 -13.42
N GLY A 61 7.63 4.29 -12.53
CA GLY A 61 8.93 4.95 -12.56
C GLY A 61 10.11 4.01 -12.25
N VAL A 62 11.31 4.45 -12.64
CA VAL A 62 12.57 3.72 -12.39
C VAL A 62 12.79 3.49 -10.89
N ASP A 63 12.58 4.52 -10.08
CA ASP A 63 12.63 4.49 -8.61
C ASP A 63 11.26 4.21 -7.97
N GLY A 64 10.36 3.56 -8.73
CA GLY A 64 9.01 3.25 -8.31
C GLY A 64 8.91 2.12 -7.27
N CYS A 65 7.68 1.64 -7.08
CA CYS A 65 7.28 0.64 -6.11
C CYS A 65 8.15 -0.62 -6.20
N VAL A 66 8.94 -0.86 -5.15
CA VAL A 66 9.81 -2.05 -5.03
C VAL A 66 9.03 -3.33 -4.80
N LYS A 67 7.73 -3.24 -4.48
CA LYS A 67 6.83 -4.39 -4.28
C LYS A 67 5.84 -4.58 -5.43
N ASN A 68 5.95 -3.83 -6.54
CA ASN A 68 5.12 -4.04 -7.73
C ASN A 68 5.76 -5.09 -8.66
N PRO A 69 5.26 -6.34 -8.71
CA PRO A 69 5.90 -7.40 -9.49
C PRO A 69 5.87 -7.12 -10.99
N ARG A 70 4.83 -6.42 -11.49
CA ARG A 70 4.72 -6.09 -12.91
C ARG A 70 5.79 -5.08 -13.34
N ARG A 71 6.07 -4.08 -12.50
CA ARG A 71 7.16 -3.12 -12.72
C ARG A 71 8.52 -3.83 -12.71
N LEU A 72 8.76 -4.65 -11.70
CA LEU A 72 10.02 -5.41 -11.61
C LEU A 72 10.22 -6.37 -12.79
N GLN A 73 9.14 -6.97 -13.32
CA GLN A 73 9.21 -7.80 -14.52
C GLN A 73 9.50 -6.99 -15.78
N ALA A 74 8.95 -5.79 -15.91
CA ALA A 74 9.22 -4.91 -17.05
C ALA A 74 10.70 -4.49 -17.09
N LEU A 75 11.28 -4.08 -15.96
CA LEU A 75 12.69 -3.68 -15.85
C LEU A 75 13.68 -4.81 -16.12
N LYS A 76 13.29 -6.08 -15.93
CA LYS A 76 14.14 -7.25 -16.23
C LYS A 76 14.17 -7.61 -17.72
N LYS A 77 13.27 -7.04 -18.52
CA LYS A 77 13.16 -7.28 -19.96
C LYS A 77 13.87 -6.22 -20.79
N GLU A 78 14.45 -5.22 -20.14
CA GLU A 78 15.26 -4.16 -20.75
C GLU A 78 16.74 -4.44 -20.52
#